data_AF-G0QKU5-F1
#
_entry.id   AF-G0QKU5-F1
#
_cell.length_a   1.000
_cell.length_b   1.000
_cell.length_c   1.000
_cell.angle_alpha   90.00
_cell.angle_beta   90.00
_cell.angle_gamma   90.00
#
_symmetry.space_group_name_H-M   'P 1'
#
loop_
_entity.id
_entity.type
_entity.pdbx_description
1 polymer ?
#
loop_
_entity_poly.entity_id
_entity_poly.type
_entity_poly.pdbx_seq_one_letter_code
_entity_poly.pdbx_strand_id
1 'polypeptide(L)'
;MQKNYPYNVIFPDDDYTDIRNLQSKMSRNMIITYDMSYFSNLPKNPKNKLIIETCEKALKTAFKYFSDLIKIVPKSEKQMRFNSNIKKCGEVTIPQIDRDKGKDSEFTYIQLVIHETTHLLGFSQHSIPLWIQSDKSLYKEPTIKKKLRGIDTLFLKTPYVLYFARKYFGCPSLDGMPLENIGENFVNSHWKNTIINSEYMNAYQQPLQSYFSGFTVNLLRDTGFYEQIKESMVEEIFYAKGVGCQHFTDSYCNSYKDEYCIPQTEQGQCDFHHIGSSNCIIGQFNESRCHTYQVSLQKECWNIKNMQQSKQLIEVYGIQYGVDSKCFDSSLVKILIM
;
A
#
# COMPACT_ATOMS: atom_id res chain seq x y z
N MET A 1 22.62 8.06 -23.73
CA MET A 1 22.91 6.61 -23.78
C MET A 1 21.95 5.91 -22.83
N GLN A 2 20.78 5.50 -23.32
CA GLN A 2 19.86 4.64 -22.59
C GLN A 2 20.44 3.22 -22.58
N LYS A 3 20.70 2.67 -21.39
CA LYS A 3 20.98 1.23 -21.26
C LYS A 3 19.65 0.49 -21.33
N ASN A 4 19.43 -0.17 -22.45
CA ASN A 4 18.36 -1.15 -22.64
C ASN A 4 18.56 -2.32 -21.65
N TYR A 5 17.63 -2.48 -20.71
CA TYR A 5 17.45 -3.75 -20.01
C TYR A 5 16.46 -4.59 -20.84
N PRO A 6 16.85 -5.75 -21.40
CA PRO A 6 15.94 -6.61 -22.12
C PRO A 6 15.23 -7.52 -21.11
N TYR A 7 14.30 -6.96 -20.34
CA TYR A 7 13.29 -7.78 -19.68
C TYR A 7 12.16 -7.98 -20.70
N ASN A 8 12.20 -9.11 -21.42
CA ASN A 8 11.02 -9.62 -22.11
C ASN A 8 10.00 -9.98 -21.03
N VAL A 9 9.11 -9.04 -20.71
CA VAL A 9 7.90 -9.30 -19.94
C VAL A 9 7.09 -10.33 -20.73
N ILE A 10 7.01 -11.56 -20.24
CA ILE A 10 6.09 -12.55 -20.79
C ILE A 10 4.70 -12.14 -20.34
N PHE A 11 3.89 -11.70 -21.30
CA PHE A 11 2.47 -11.44 -21.09
C PHE A 11 1.75 -12.79 -20.89
N PRO A 12 0.90 -12.95 -19.86
CA PRO A 12 0.07 -14.14 -19.66
C PRO A 12 -1.05 -14.34 -20.70
N ASP A 13 -1.10 -13.55 -21.78
CA ASP A 13 -2.29 -13.33 -22.59
C ASP A 13 -2.16 -13.75 -24.08
N ASP A 14 -1.95 -15.04 -24.33
CA ASP A 14 -2.33 -15.63 -25.64
C ASP A 14 -3.69 -16.34 -25.59
N ASP A 15 -4.45 -16.19 -24.50
CA ASP A 15 -5.84 -16.67 -24.40
C ASP A 15 -6.79 -15.56 -23.96
N TYR A 16 -7.18 -14.73 -24.94
CA TYR A 16 -8.18 -13.66 -24.81
C TYR A 16 -9.59 -14.17 -24.41
N THR A 17 -9.78 -15.49 -24.21
CA THR A 17 -11.08 -16.05 -23.82
C THR A 17 -11.26 -16.18 -22.30
N ASP A 18 -10.17 -16.09 -21.51
CA ASP A 18 -10.17 -16.48 -20.11
C ASP A 18 -10.17 -15.30 -19.13
N ILE A 19 -11.34 -14.69 -18.98
CA ILE A 19 -11.60 -13.70 -17.94
C ILE A 19 -12.14 -14.43 -16.73
N ARG A 20 -11.39 -14.32 -15.63
CA ARG A 20 -11.67 -14.95 -14.33
C ARG A 20 -13.16 -14.83 -14.01
N ASN A 21 -13.71 -13.61 -14.00
CA ASN A 21 -15.07 -13.30 -13.59
C ASN A 21 -16.19 -13.70 -14.57
N LEU A 22 -15.86 -14.30 -15.72
CA LEU A 22 -16.84 -14.59 -16.79
C LEU A 22 -16.91 -16.08 -17.12
N GLN A 23 -16.31 -16.94 -16.30
CA GLN A 23 -16.50 -18.39 -16.39
C GLN A 23 -17.74 -18.82 -15.57
N SER A 24 -18.52 -19.78 -16.08
CA SER A 24 -19.66 -20.41 -15.37
C SER A 24 -19.19 -21.38 -14.25
N LYS A 25 -18.26 -20.93 -13.41
CA LYS A 25 -17.70 -21.68 -12.29
C LYS A 25 -17.98 -20.96 -10.99
N MET A 26 -18.14 -21.73 -9.91
CA MET A 26 -18.34 -21.16 -8.59
C MET A 26 -17.11 -20.37 -8.13
N SER A 27 -17.34 -19.14 -7.68
CA SER A 27 -16.33 -18.33 -7.00
C SER A 27 -15.85 -19.02 -5.74
N ARG A 28 -14.55 -18.89 -5.42
CA ARG A 28 -13.97 -19.30 -4.14
C ARG A 28 -12.97 -18.27 -3.66
N ASN A 29 -12.57 -18.36 -2.40
CA ASN A 29 -11.45 -17.60 -1.86
C ASN A 29 -10.19 -17.89 -2.70
N MET A 30 -9.39 -16.84 -2.93
CA MET A 30 -8.12 -16.95 -3.63
C MET A 30 -7.20 -17.94 -2.90
N ILE A 31 -6.45 -18.74 -3.64
CA ILE A 31 -5.36 -19.55 -3.07
C ILE A 31 -4.07 -18.98 -3.65
N ILE A 32 -3.13 -18.62 -2.78
CA ILE A 32 -1.82 -18.09 -3.15
C ILE A 32 -0.78 -19.09 -2.63
N THR A 33 0.10 -19.55 -3.51
CA THR A 33 1.19 -20.46 -3.17
C THR A 33 2.53 -19.70 -3.17
N TYR A 34 3.48 -20.13 -2.37
CA TYR A 34 4.85 -19.58 -2.32
C TYR A 34 5.88 -20.70 -2.31
N ASP A 35 7.09 -20.38 -2.73
CA ASP A 35 8.27 -21.23 -2.62
C ASP A 35 9.32 -20.58 -1.70
N MET A 36 9.86 -21.38 -0.78
CA MET A 36 10.97 -21.00 0.10
C MET A 36 12.29 -21.68 -0.28
N SER A 37 12.34 -22.41 -1.40
CA SER A 37 13.52 -23.21 -1.77
C SER A 37 14.78 -22.36 -1.91
N TYR A 38 14.65 -21.10 -2.36
CA TYR A 38 15.76 -20.16 -2.46
C TYR A 38 16.53 -19.99 -1.14
N PHE A 39 15.82 -19.94 -0.01
CA PHE A 39 16.42 -19.77 1.31
C PHE A 39 17.23 -20.99 1.76
N SER A 40 17.03 -22.15 1.14
CA SER A 40 17.81 -23.36 1.42
C SER A 40 19.29 -23.20 1.06
N ASN A 41 19.63 -22.22 0.22
CA ASN A 41 21.00 -21.91 -0.18
C ASN A 41 21.77 -21.08 0.87
N LEU A 42 21.08 -20.56 1.89
CA LEU A 42 21.73 -19.76 2.94
C LEU A 42 22.52 -20.64 3.93
N PRO A 43 23.63 -20.13 4.49
CA PRO A 43 24.39 -20.86 5.51
C PRO A 43 23.50 -21.26 6.69
N LYS A 44 23.61 -22.52 7.12
CA LYS A 44 22.84 -23.05 8.26
C LYS A 44 23.43 -22.53 9.58
N ASN A 45 22.89 -21.42 10.06
CA ASN A 45 23.21 -20.85 11.37
C ASN A 45 21.93 -20.38 12.08
N PRO A 46 21.94 -20.18 13.41
CA PRO A 46 20.75 -19.80 14.16
C PRO A 46 20.07 -18.50 13.67
N LYS A 47 20.87 -17.53 13.20
CA LYS A 47 20.35 -16.26 12.67
C LYS A 47 19.57 -16.46 11.37
N ASN A 48 20.14 -17.21 10.42
CA ASN A 48 19.48 -17.50 9.16
C ASN A 48 18.24 -18.38 9.36
N LYS A 49 18.29 -19.35 10.28
CA LYS A 49 17.11 -20.15 10.65
C LYS A 49 15.96 -19.24 11.12
N LEU A 50 16.25 -18.31 12.04
CA LEU A 50 15.26 -17.36 12.54
C LEU A 50 14.71 -16.45 11.43
N ILE A 51 15.56 -15.95 10.53
CA ILE A 51 15.15 -15.11 9.39
C ILE A 51 14.21 -15.90 8.46
N ILE A 52 14.59 -17.11 8.07
CA ILE A 52 13.80 -17.95 7.15
C ILE A 52 12.44 -18.27 7.76
N GLU A 53 12.43 -18.69 9.03
CA GLU A 53 11.20 -18.96 9.77
C GLU A 53 10.32 -17.71 9.83
N THR A 54 10.90 -16.53 10.08
CA THR A 54 10.16 -15.25 10.13
C THR A 54 9.60 -14.84 8.76
N CYS A 55 10.39 -14.98 7.69
CA CYS A 55 9.97 -14.65 6.33
C CYS A 55 8.84 -15.56 5.84
N GLU A 56 8.96 -16.88 6.04
CA GLU A 56 7.91 -17.83 5.63
C GLU A 56 6.58 -17.49 6.30
N LYS A 57 6.66 -17.18 7.60
CA LYS A 57 5.52 -16.78 8.42
C LYS A 57 4.82 -15.54 7.82
N ALA A 58 5.60 -14.51 7.50
CA ALA A 58 5.10 -13.24 6.98
C ALA A 58 4.36 -13.43 5.64
N LEU A 59 4.95 -14.22 4.72
CA LEU A 59 4.32 -14.59 3.44
C LEU A 59 2.96 -15.22 3.64
N LYS A 60 2.87 -16.26 4.47
CA LYS A 60 1.63 -16.98 4.66
C LYS A 60 0.52 -16.10 5.24
N THR A 61 0.85 -15.20 6.15
CA THR A 61 -0.15 -14.33 6.77
C THR A 61 -0.69 -13.30 5.78
N ALA A 62 0.18 -12.69 4.99
CA ALA A 62 -0.24 -11.79 3.91
C ALA A 62 -1.12 -12.55 2.89
N PHE A 63 -0.77 -13.79 2.59
CA PHE A 63 -1.51 -14.60 1.63
C PHE A 63 -2.88 -15.02 2.16
N LYS A 64 -2.95 -15.37 3.44
CA LYS A 64 -4.22 -15.61 4.14
C LYS A 64 -5.10 -14.36 4.13
N TYR A 65 -4.52 -13.18 4.38
CA TYR A 65 -5.23 -11.92 4.30
C TYR A 65 -5.88 -11.72 2.93
N PHE A 66 -5.14 -11.90 1.82
CA PHE A 66 -5.72 -11.80 0.48
C PHE A 66 -6.69 -12.93 0.14
N SER A 67 -6.46 -14.15 0.65
CA SER A 67 -7.38 -15.28 0.49
C SER A 67 -8.74 -14.98 1.10
N ASP A 68 -8.77 -14.40 2.30
CA ASP A 68 -10.00 -14.03 3.01
C ASP A 68 -10.67 -12.78 2.42
N LEU A 69 -9.87 -11.89 1.82
CA LEU A 69 -10.31 -10.63 1.22
C LEU A 69 -10.86 -10.80 -0.22
N ILE A 70 -10.21 -11.61 -1.05
CA ILE A 70 -10.45 -11.65 -2.49
C ILE A 70 -11.02 -13.01 -2.90
N LYS A 71 -12.17 -12.99 -3.57
CA LYS A 71 -12.67 -14.15 -4.29
C LYS A 71 -12.29 -14.09 -5.75
N ILE A 72 -11.95 -15.26 -6.27
CA ILE A 72 -11.69 -15.50 -7.67
C ILE A 72 -12.64 -16.57 -8.19
N VAL A 73 -12.90 -16.52 -9.48
CA VAL A 73 -13.41 -17.67 -10.22
C VAL A 73 -12.19 -18.41 -10.78
N PRO A 74 -11.97 -19.69 -10.40
CA PRO A 74 -10.72 -20.37 -10.67
C PRO A 74 -10.59 -20.81 -12.13
N LYS A 75 -9.42 -20.57 -12.72
CA LYS A 75 -9.01 -21.18 -13.99
C LYS A 75 -8.96 -22.71 -13.88
N SER A 76 -8.90 -23.41 -15.01
CA SER A 76 -8.65 -24.87 -14.95
C SER A 76 -7.30 -25.14 -14.27
N GLU A 77 -7.16 -26.27 -13.57
CA GLU A 77 -5.92 -26.60 -12.86
C GLU A 77 -4.68 -26.53 -13.77
N LYS A 78 -4.83 -26.98 -15.03
CA LYS A 78 -3.80 -26.91 -16.07
C LYS A 78 -3.37 -25.46 -16.39
N GLN A 79 -4.31 -24.51 -16.34
CA GLN A 79 -4.04 -23.08 -16.57
C GLN A 79 -3.57 -22.33 -15.32
N MET A 80 -3.78 -22.88 -14.12
CA MET A 80 -3.25 -22.30 -12.88
C MET A 80 -1.78 -22.67 -12.65
N ARG A 81 -1.29 -23.76 -13.24
CA ARG A 81 0.10 -24.19 -13.13
C ARG A 81 1.00 -23.27 -13.96
N PHE A 82 2.20 -22.99 -13.44
CA PHE A 82 3.22 -22.31 -14.21
C PHE A 82 3.57 -23.14 -15.46
N ASN A 83 3.16 -22.64 -16.63
CA ASN A 83 3.24 -23.34 -17.91
C ASN A 83 4.30 -22.74 -18.86
N SER A 84 5.09 -21.78 -18.39
CA SER A 84 6.17 -21.18 -19.17
C SER A 84 7.45 -22.02 -19.15
N ASN A 85 8.18 -21.94 -20.25
CA ASN A 85 9.51 -22.56 -20.44
C ASN A 85 10.62 -21.78 -19.71
N ILE A 86 10.29 -20.62 -19.13
CA ILE A 86 11.21 -19.87 -18.28
C ILE A 86 11.63 -20.73 -17.09
N LYS A 87 12.94 -20.88 -16.90
CA LYS A 87 13.53 -21.58 -15.75
C LYS A 87 13.75 -20.67 -14.54
N LYS A 88 13.79 -19.35 -14.74
CA LYS A 88 14.05 -18.36 -13.69
C LYS A 88 13.13 -17.14 -13.78
N CYS A 89 12.53 -16.74 -12.67
CA CYS A 89 11.87 -15.45 -12.53
C CYS A 89 12.81 -14.50 -11.78
N GLY A 90 13.43 -13.56 -12.51
CA GLY A 90 14.54 -12.77 -11.97
C GLY A 90 15.72 -13.66 -11.57
N GLU A 91 16.11 -13.61 -10.31
CA GLU A 91 17.22 -14.43 -9.77
C GLU A 91 16.77 -15.82 -9.27
N VAL A 92 15.47 -16.07 -9.15
CA VAL A 92 14.92 -17.28 -8.52
C VAL A 92 14.63 -18.35 -9.57
N THR A 93 15.15 -19.57 -9.37
CA THR A 93 14.81 -20.74 -10.19
C THR A 93 13.43 -21.25 -9.78
N ILE A 94 12.54 -21.44 -10.75
CA ILE A 94 11.16 -21.88 -10.50
C ILE A 94 11.17 -23.38 -10.17
N PRO A 95 10.81 -23.79 -8.94
CA PRO A 95 10.87 -25.18 -8.53
C PRO A 95 9.72 -26.00 -9.13
N GLN A 96 9.96 -27.31 -9.26
CA GLN A 96 8.98 -28.24 -9.83
C GLN A 96 7.71 -28.35 -8.97
N ILE A 97 7.83 -28.16 -7.65
CA ILE A 97 6.68 -28.24 -6.74
C ILE A 97 5.64 -27.15 -6.98
N ASP A 98 6.03 -25.96 -7.46
CA ASP A 98 5.10 -24.89 -7.86
C ASP A 98 4.32 -25.22 -9.14
N ARG A 99 4.74 -26.28 -9.85
CA ARG A 99 3.96 -26.88 -10.94
C ARG A 99 2.97 -27.92 -10.43
N ASP A 100 3.10 -28.37 -9.17
CA ASP A 100 2.47 -29.59 -8.67
C ASP A 100 1.61 -29.42 -7.38
N LYS A 101 2.01 -28.69 -6.30
CA LYS A 101 1.24 -28.50 -5.03
C LYS A 101 1.66 -27.28 -4.18
N GLY A 102 0.72 -26.70 -3.38
CA GLY A 102 0.97 -25.62 -2.40
C GLY A 102 0.78 -26.00 -0.91
N LYS A 103 1.20 -25.14 0.04
CA LYS A 103 1.25 -25.39 1.51
C LYS A 103 0.94 -24.12 2.37
N ASP A 104 0.42 -24.28 3.61
CA ASP A 104 -0.03 -23.20 4.54
C ASP A 104 0.59 -23.23 5.97
N SER A 105 0.67 -22.07 6.69
CA SER A 105 0.63 -21.86 8.18
C SER A 105 0.78 -20.35 8.59
N GLU A 106 1.10 -19.87 9.81
CA GLU A 106 0.75 -18.48 10.29
C GLU A 106 1.81 -17.61 11.05
N PHE A 107 1.73 -16.24 10.97
CA PHE A 107 2.26 -15.04 11.77
C PHE A 107 3.54 -14.21 11.28
N THR A 108 4.15 -13.21 11.96
CA THR A 108 4.04 -11.74 11.61
C THR A 108 5.32 -11.03 11.05
N TYR A 109 5.19 -10.35 9.89
CA TYR A 109 5.81 -9.08 9.35
C TYR A 109 5.00 -8.69 8.09
N ILE A 110 3.73 -8.33 8.28
CA ILE A 110 2.67 -8.63 7.30
C ILE A 110 2.45 -7.49 6.30
N GLN A 111 2.47 -6.24 6.74
CA GLN A 111 2.04 -5.09 5.93
C GLN A 111 2.92 -4.85 4.69
N LEU A 112 4.24 -4.96 4.82
CA LEU A 112 5.16 -4.87 3.68
C LEU A 112 4.93 -6.00 2.68
N VAL A 113 4.72 -7.23 3.16
CA VAL A 113 4.43 -8.35 2.26
C VAL A 113 3.08 -8.16 1.57
N ILE A 114 2.07 -7.64 2.29
CA ILE A 114 0.77 -7.29 1.69
C ILE A 114 0.96 -6.24 0.60
N HIS A 115 1.75 -5.21 0.84
CA HIS A 115 2.07 -4.16 -0.13
C HIS A 115 2.68 -4.74 -1.41
N GLU A 116 3.79 -5.48 -1.29
CA GLU A 116 4.46 -6.07 -2.45
C GLU A 116 3.58 -7.07 -3.19
N THR A 117 2.78 -7.85 -2.45
CA THR A 117 1.80 -8.76 -3.05
C THR A 117 0.75 -7.98 -3.83
N THR A 118 0.37 -6.78 -3.42
CA THR A 118 -0.61 -5.95 -4.14
C THR A 118 -0.09 -5.50 -5.51
N HIS A 119 1.21 -5.24 -5.64
CA HIS A 119 1.81 -5.01 -6.96
C HIS A 119 1.64 -6.24 -7.86
N LEU A 120 1.87 -7.46 -7.34
CA LEU A 120 1.64 -8.71 -8.06
C LEU A 120 0.16 -8.92 -8.41
N LEU A 121 -0.75 -8.44 -7.55
CA LEU A 121 -2.20 -8.48 -7.78
C LEU A 121 -2.67 -7.44 -8.80
N GLY A 122 -1.77 -6.59 -9.30
CA GLY A 122 -2.05 -5.76 -10.46
C GLY A 122 -2.03 -4.26 -10.20
N PHE A 123 -1.56 -3.78 -9.04
CA PHE A 123 -1.26 -2.35 -8.86
C PHE A 123 0.19 -2.03 -9.26
N SER A 124 0.44 -1.76 -10.52
CA SER A 124 1.73 -1.22 -11.00
C SER A 124 1.53 -0.39 -12.25
N GLN A 125 2.49 0.47 -12.57
CA GLN A 125 2.47 1.25 -13.80
C GLN A 125 2.31 0.37 -15.05
N HIS A 126 2.90 -0.83 -15.04
CA HIS A 126 2.88 -1.75 -16.19
C HIS A 126 1.58 -2.56 -16.29
N SER A 127 0.88 -2.79 -15.18
CA SER A 127 -0.38 -3.54 -15.19
C SER A 127 -1.60 -2.66 -15.48
N ILE A 128 -1.56 -1.36 -15.14
CA ILE A 128 -2.68 -0.43 -15.37
C ILE A 128 -3.23 -0.47 -16.81
N PRO A 129 -2.40 -0.46 -17.88
CA PRO A 129 -2.90 -0.56 -19.26
C PRO A 129 -3.54 -1.91 -19.62
N LEU A 130 -3.33 -2.96 -18.81
CA LEU A 130 -3.84 -4.32 -19.01
C LEU A 130 -5.15 -4.58 -18.28
N TRP A 131 -5.67 -3.60 -17.54
CA TRP A 131 -6.93 -3.75 -16.81
C TRP A 131 -8.11 -3.81 -17.77
N ILE A 132 -9.09 -4.63 -17.42
CA ILE A 132 -10.23 -4.96 -18.27
C ILE A 132 -11.54 -4.47 -17.64
N GLN A 133 -12.46 -4.08 -18.51
CA GLN A 133 -13.82 -3.73 -18.18
C GLN A 133 -14.71 -4.98 -18.11
N SER A 134 -15.94 -4.82 -17.62
CA SER A 134 -16.93 -5.91 -17.56
C SER A 134 -17.26 -6.51 -18.93
N ASP A 135 -17.11 -5.73 -20.01
CA ASP A 135 -17.32 -6.15 -21.40
C ASP A 135 -16.09 -6.79 -22.05
N LYS A 136 -15.05 -7.10 -21.27
CA LYS A 136 -13.76 -7.67 -21.69
C LYS A 136 -12.83 -6.71 -22.44
N SER A 137 -13.25 -5.48 -22.70
CA SER A 137 -12.40 -4.51 -23.37
C SER A 137 -11.38 -3.90 -22.40
N LEU A 138 -10.21 -3.53 -22.93
CA LEU A 138 -9.24 -2.73 -22.20
C LEU A 138 -9.77 -1.31 -22.00
N TYR A 139 -9.37 -0.65 -20.90
CA TYR A 139 -9.56 0.78 -20.77
C TYR A 139 -8.77 1.51 -21.86
N LYS A 140 -9.44 2.27 -22.73
CA LYS A 140 -8.79 3.00 -23.83
C LYS A 140 -7.73 3.99 -23.35
N GLU A 141 -7.91 4.57 -22.16
CA GLU A 141 -6.97 5.47 -21.50
C GLU A 141 -7.28 5.41 -19.99
N PRO A 142 -6.71 4.47 -19.21
CA PRO A 142 -7.05 4.35 -17.78
C PRO A 142 -6.49 5.51 -16.94
N THR A 143 -5.59 6.30 -17.50
CA THR A 143 -4.92 7.41 -16.81
C THR A 143 -5.01 8.71 -17.60
N ILE A 144 -4.70 9.82 -16.94
CA ILE A 144 -4.57 11.13 -17.56
C ILE A 144 -3.41 11.88 -16.89
N LYS A 145 -2.59 12.56 -17.68
CA LYS A 145 -1.50 13.38 -17.17
C LYS A 145 -2.01 14.79 -16.88
N LYS A 146 -1.85 15.27 -15.65
CA LYS A 146 -2.22 16.64 -15.23
C LYS A 146 -1.14 17.23 -14.33
N LYS A 147 -1.21 18.54 -14.14
CA LYS A 147 -0.40 19.23 -13.13
C LYS A 147 -1.02 19.06 -11.75
N LEU A 148 -0.29 18.49 -10.81
CA LEU A 148 -0.57 18.58 -9.37
C LEU A 148 0.48 19.52 -8.78
N ARG A 149 0.05 20.68 -8.25
CA ARG A 149 0.95 21.68 -7.63
C ARG A 149 2.14 22.07 -8.53
N GLY A 150 1.89 22.19 -9.83
CA GLY A 150 2.89 22.55 -10.85
C GLY A 150 3.77 21.40 -11.37
N ILE A 151 3.67 20.21 -10.78
CA ILE A 151 4.44 19.02 -11.18
C ILE A 151 3.58 18.14 -12.08
N ASP A 152 4.18 17.57 -13.12
CA ASP A 152 3.51 16.56 -13.93
C ASP A 152 3.21 15.31 -13.10
N THR A 153 1.95 14.88 -13.09
CA THR A 153 1.48 13.74 -12.30
C THR A 153 0.49 12.93 -13.12
N LEU A 154 0.56 11.60 -13.00
CA LEU A 154 -0.39 10.70 -13.61
C LEU A 154 -1.58 10.50 -12.67
N PHE A 155 -2.79 10.64 -13.19
CA PHE A 155 -4.03 10.48 -12.45
C PHE A 155 -4.75 9.23 -12.98
N LEU A 156 -5.09 8.31 -12.09
CA LEU A 156 -5.88 7.12 -12.39
C LEU A 156 -7.37 7.49 -12.43
N LYS A 157 -8.03 7.27 -13.57
CA LYS A 157 -9.42 7.72 -13.81
C LYS A 157 -10.39 6.56 -14.06
N THR A 158 -10.05 5.38 -13.57
CA THR A 158 -10.90 4.19 -13.67
C THR A 158 -12.16 4.35 -12.81
N PRO A 159 -13.29 3.70 -13.20
CA PRO A 159 -14.61 4.05 -12.69
C PRO A 159 -14.78 3.94 -11.17
N TYR A 160 -14.38 2.83 -10.55
CA TYR A 160 -14.58 2.63 -9.11
C TYR A 160 -13.67 3.53 -8.28
N VAL A 161 -12.39 3.65 -8.64
CA VAL A 161 -11.44 4.56 -7.99
C VAL A 161 -11.93 5.99 -8.05
N LEU A 162 -12.33 6.46 -9.24
CA LEU A 162 -12.75 7.84 -9.45
C LEU A 162 -14.04 8.15 -8.69
N TYR A 163 -15.02 7.24 -8.72
CA TYR A 163 -16.26 7.38 -7.96
C TYR A 163 -15.98 7.47 -6.45
N PHE A 164 -15.16 6.57 -5.92
CA PHE A 164 -14.81 6.56 -4.50
C PHE A 164 -14.05 7.83 -4.11
N ALA A 165 -13.04 8.25 -4.89
CA ALA A 165 -12.25 9.44 -4.62
C ALA A 165 -13.13 10.71 -4.58
N ARG A 166 -14.01 10.91 -5.59
CA ARG A 166 -14.93 12.05 -5.62
C ARG A 166 -15.79 12.13 -4.37
N LYS A 167 -16.32 10.98 -3.92
CA LYS A 167 -17.14 10.89 -2.70
C LYS A 167 -16.31 11.12 -1.43
N TYR A 168 -15.14 10.48 -1.33
CA TYR A 168 -14.27 10.55 -0.16
C TYR A 168 -13.78 11.97 0.12
N PHE A 169 -13.30 12.66 -0.92
CA PHE A 169 -12.81 14.04 -0.80
C PHE A 169 -13.93 15.09 -0.84
N GLY A 170 -15.15 14.72 -1.27
CA GLY A 170 -16.21 15.70 -1.53
C GLY A 170 -15.90 16.60 -2.74
N CYS A 171 -15.23 16.05 -3.77
CA CYS A 171 -14.85 16.78 -4.97
C CYS A 171 -15.45 16.16 -6.24
N PRO A 172 -16.66 16.57 -6.69
CA PRO A 172 -17.30 15.99 -7.88
C PRO A 172 -16.53 16.21 -9.19
N SER A 173 -15.75 17.29 -9.30
CA SER A 173 -14.97 17.64 -10.49
C SER A 173 -13.58 17.01 -10.54
N LEU A 174 -13.25 16.09 -9.62
CA LEU A 174 -11.97 15.38 -9.67
C LEU A 174 -11.90 14.53 -10.94
N ASP A 175 -10.80 14.62 -11.69
CA ASP A 175 -10.64 13.93 -12.98
C ASP A 175 -9.95 12.56 -12.86
N GLY A 176 -9.38 12.27 -11.70
CA GLY A 176 -8.67 11.03 -11.41
C GLY A 176 -8.04 11.08 -10.02
N MET A 177 -7.52 9.95 -9.54
CA MET A 177 -6.74 9.87 -8.31
C MET A 177 -5.25 9.95 -8.65
N PRO A 178 -4.48 10.91 -8.10
CA PRO A 178 -3.07 11.06 -8.42
C PRO A 178 -2.23 9.88 -7.90
N LEU A 179 -1.32 9.42 -8.75
CA LEU A 179 -0.31 8.43 -8.43
C LEU A 179 0.98 9.13 -7.99
N GLU A 180 1.83 8.40 -7.27
CA GLU A 180 3.12 8.92 -6.85
C GLU A 180 3.96 9.32 -8.07
N ASN A 181 4.64 10.45 -7.97
CA ASN A 181 5.45 11.05 -9.03
C ASN A 181 6.81 11.54 -8.54
N ILE A 182 7.17 11.23 -7.29
CA ILE A 182 8.47 11.50 -6.67
C ILE A 182 9.11 10.15 -6.31
N GLY A 183 10.40 10.00 -6.59
CA GLY A 183 11.19 8.79 -6.30
C GLY A 183 11.23 7.80 -7.47
N GLU A 184 12.43 7.51 -7.99
CA GLU A 184 12.63 6.81 -9.27
C GLU A 184 11.86 5.48 -9.39
N ASN A 185 11.96 4.59 -8.40
CA ASN A 185 11.37 3.25 -8.45
C ASN A 185 9.91 3.19 -7.95
N PHE A 186 9.36 4.31 -7.48
CA PHE A 186 8.06 4.35 -6.80
C PHE A 186 6.99 5.07 -7.62
N VAL A 187 7.39 5.73 -8.70
CA VAL A 187 6.51 6.51 -9.55
C VAL A 187 5.45 5.62 -10.23
N ASN A 188 4.20 6.11 -10.29
CA ASN A 188 3.04 5.53 -10.97
C ASN A 188 2.60 4.12 -10.52
N SER A 189 3.18 3.57 -9.45
CA SER A 189 2.79 2.27 -8.89
C SER A 189 2.29 2.38 -7.44
N HIS A 190 2.20 3.60 -6.92
CA HIS A 190 1.78 3.92 -5.55
C HIS A 190 0.78 5.08 -5.57
N TRP A 191 0.01 5.22 -4.50
CA TRP A 191 -0.79 6.41 -4.28
C TRP A 191 0.08 7.59 -3.88
N LYS A 192 -0.31 8.80 -4.34
CA LYS A 192 0.42 10.04 -4.00
C LYS A 192 0.40 10.29 -2.49
N ASN A 193 1.58 10.28 -1.87
CA ASN A 193 1.75 10.35 -0.41
C ASN A 193 1.12 11.57 0.25
N THR A 194 1.17 12.72 -0.42
CA THR A 194 0.61 13.98 0.12
C THR A 194 -0.90 14.11 -0.07
N ILE A 195 -1.52 13.22 -0.84
CA ILE A 195 -2.95 13.24 -1.11
C ILE A 195 -3.71 12.33 -0.14
N ILE A 196 -3.19 11.13 0.07
CA ILE A 196 -3.67 10.16 1.07
C ILE A 196 -2.44 9.61 1.77
N ASN A 197 -2.22 9.99 3.03
CA ASN A 197 -1.16 9.42 3.85
C ASN A 197 -1.66 8.19 4.61
N SER A 198 -0.74 7.35 5.06
CA SER A 198 -1.03 6.10 5.77
C SER A 198 -1.93 5.13 5.01
N GLU A 199 -2.06 5.28 3.70
CA GLU A 199 -2.60 4.23 2.84
C GLU A 199 -1.46 3.23 2.57
N TYR A 200 -1.72 1.94 2.75
CA TYR A 200 -0.62 0.97 2.71
C TYR A 200 0.09 0.89 1.35
N MET A 201 -0.52 1.33 0.24
CA MET A 201 0.08 1.45 -1.10
C MET A 201 0.69 2.83 -1.37
N ASN A 202 0.93 3.64 -0.34
CA ASN A 202 1.84 4.77 -0.42
C ASN A 202 3.30 4.31 -0.59
N ALA A 203 4.11 5.10 -1.30
CA ALA A 203 5.53 4.80 -1.52
C ALA A 203 6.36 4.87 -0.25
N TYR A 204 5.94 5.74 0.68
CA TYR A 204 6.46 5.75 2.03
C TYR A 204 5.35 5.37 3.00
N GLN A 205 5.52 4.18 3.57
CA GLN A 205 4.76 3.72 4.71
C GLN A 205 5.40 4.31 5.97
N GLN A 206 4.65 5.12 6.71
CA GLN A 206 4.97 5.31 8.12
C GLN A 206 4.95 3.92 8.76
N PRO A 207 5.98 3.48 9.49
CA PRO A 207 6.17 2.06 9.87
C PRO A 207 5.02 1.42 10.67
N LEU A 208 4.00 2.17 11.05
CA LEU A 208 3.15 1.87 12.21
C LEU A 208 1.65 2.02 11.93
N GLN A 209 1.28 2.64 10.80
CA GLN A 209 -0.12 2.88 10.48
C GLN A 209 -0.29 2.98 8.98
N SER A 210 -0.66 1.85 8.41
CA SER A 210 -0.91 1.65 6.99
C SER A 210 -2.25 0.93 6.87
N TYR A 211 -3.18 1.54 6.16
CA TYR A 211 -4.56 1.09 6.07
C TYR A 211 -4.86 0.52 4.68
N PHE A 212 -5.51 -0.63 4.65
CA PHE A 212 -6.14 -1.16 3.44
C PHE A 212 -7.45 -0.42 3.18
N SER A 213 -7.33 0.72 2.50
CA SER A 213 -8.43 1.65 2.34
C SER A 213 -9.36 1.31 1.18
N GLY A 214 -10.50 2.00 1.12
CA GLY A 214 -11.38 1.97 -0.04
C GLY A 214 -10.70 2.39 -1.35
N PHE A 215 -9.58 3.12 -1.33
CA PHE A 215 -8.84 3.46 -2.56
C PHE A 215 -8.26 2.21 -3.22
N THR A 216 -7.50 1.41 -2.48
CA THR A 216 -6.88 0.21 -3.04
C THR A 216 -7.89 -0.89 -3.34
N VAL A 217 -8.98 -1.00 -2.55
CA VAL A 217 -10.10 -1.90 -2.86
C VAL A 217 -10.72 -1.58 -4.22
N ASN A 218 -11.04 -0.31 -4.45
CA ASN A 218 -11.66 0.10 -5.69
C ASN A 218 -10.68 0.03 -6.87
N LEU A 219 -9.38 0.22 -6.62
CA LEU A 219 -8.35 -0.08 -7.61
C LEU A 219 -8.36 -1.56 -8.01
N LEU A 220 -8.36 -2.47 -7.03
CA LEU A 220 -8.39 -3.90 -7.30
C LEU A 220 -9.68 -4.31 -8.03
N ARG A 221 -10.83 -3.66 -7.77
CA ARG A 221 -12.05 -3.83 -8.59
C ARG A 221 -11.86 -3.39 -10.03
N ASP A 222 -11.29 -2.21 -10.23
CA ASP A 222 -11.06 -1.63 -11.55
C ASP A 222 -10.09 -2.45 -12.40
N THR A 223 -9.26 -3.32 -11.81
CA THR A 223 -8.43 -4.26 -12.58
C THR A 223 -9.24 -5.20 -13.47
N GLY A 224 -10.47 -5.54 -13.05
CA GLY A 224 -11.30 -6.58 -13.67
C GLY A 224 -10.78 -8.01 -13.46
N PHE A 225 -9.78 -8.21 -12.59
CA PHE A 225 -9.13 -9.50 -12.35
C PHE A 225 -9.82 -10.36 -11.29
N TYR A 226 -10.67 -9.76 -10.45
CA TYR A 226 -11.21 -10.38 -9.25
C TYR A 226 -12.74 -10.29 -9.23
N GLU A 227 -13.39 -11.36 -8.79
CA GLU A 227 -14.85 -11.49 -8.81
C GLU A 227 -15.47 -10.64 -7.70
N GLN A 228 -14.90 -10.77 -6.51
CA GLN A 228 -15.38 -10.05 -5.33
C GLN A 228 -14.19 -9.67 -4.46
N ILE A 229 -14.29 -8.48 -3.89
CA ILE A 229 -13.45 -8.02 -2.78
C ILE A 229 -14.37 -7.79 -1.59
N LYS A 230 -13.99 -8.33 -0.44
CA LYS A 230 -14.82 -8.34 0.75
C LYS A 230 -14.81 -6.98 1.44
N GLU A 231 -15.92 -6.23 1.30
CA GLU A 231 -16.08 -4.89 1.89
C GLU A 231 -15.88 -4.84 3.41
N SER A 232 -16.19 -5.92 4.13
CA SER A 232 -16.04 -5.94 5.59
C SER A 232 -14.59 -5.90 6.07
N MET A 233 -13.61 -6.02 5.18
CA MET A 233 -12.18 -5.95 5.49
C MET A 233 -11.56 -4.61 5.08
N VAL A 234 -12.37 -3.69 4.57
CA VAL A 234 -11.94 -2.35 4.17
C VAL A 234 -11.83 -1.49 5.40
N GLU A 235 -10.66 -0.89 5.58
CA GLU A 235 -10.39 0.00 6.68
C GLU A 235 -10.82 1.43 6.34
N GLU A 236 -11.43 2.10 7.32
CA GLU A 236 -11.74 3.51 7.18
C GLU A 236 -10.48 4.34 7.42
N ILE A 237 -10.26 5.30 6.52
CA ILE A 237 -9.23 6.32 6.67
C ILE A 237 -9.88 7.70 6.78
N PHE A 238 -9.20 8.61 7.48
CA PHE A 238 -9.69 9.96 7.74
C PHE A 238 -8.83 11.05 7.12
N TYR A 239 -7.60 10.71 6.72
CA TYR A 239 -6.66 11.66 6.12
C TYR A 239 -7.26 12.29 4.88
N ALA A 240 -7.36 13.62 4.85
CA ALA A 240 -7.96 14.41 3.78
C ALA A 240 -9.43 14.07 3.47
N LYS A 241 -10.18 13.44 4.39
CA LYS A 241 -11.60 13.12 4.14
C LYS A 241 -12.43 14.40 4.11
N GLY A 242 -13.22 14.59 3.04
CA GLY A 242 -14.11 15.73 2.89
C GLY A 242 -13.44 17.09 2.71
N VAL A 243 -12.13 17.13 2.43
CA VAL A 243 -11.40 18.40 2.29
C VAL A 243 -11.89 19.26 1.14
N GLY A 244 -12.45 18.68 0.08
CA GLY A 244 -12.93 19.39 -1.12
C GLY A 244 -11.89 19.45 -2.26
N CYS A 245 -12.27 20.08 -3.37
CA CYS A 245 -11.48 20.10 -4.61
C CYS A 245 -10.16 20.87 -4.49
N GLN A 246 -10.06 21.81 -3.56
CA GLN A 246 -8.85 22.61 -3.34
C GLN A 246 -7.62 21.77 -3.03
N HIS A 247 -7.80 20.55 -2.47
CA HIS A 247 -6.72 19.60 -2.24
C HIS A 247 -5.94 19.23 -3.52
N PHE A 248 -6.61 19.28 -4.68
CA PHE A 248 -6.05 18.94 -5.99
C PHE A 248 -5.76 20.17 -6.86
N THR A 249 -6.51 21.26 -6.67
CA THR A 249 -6.41 22.45 -7.52
C THR A 249 -5.46 23.51 -6.98
N ASP A 250 -5.22 23.54 -5.68
CA ASP A 250 -4.32 24.52 -5.09
C ASP A 250 -2.88 24.28 -5.56
N SER A 251 -2.15 25.37 -5.74
CA SER A 251 -0.75 25.32 -6.15
C SER A 251 0.21 24.95 -5.00
N TYR A 252 -0.30 24.83 -3.78
CA TYR A 252 0.46 24.55 -2.57
C TYR A 252 -0.32 23.61 -1.62
N CYS A 253 0.40 22.97 -0.70
CA CYS A 253 -0.19 22.25 0.41
C CYS A 253 -0.58 23.25 1.50
N ASN A 254 -1.86 23.29 1.87
CA ASN A 254 -2.36 24.23 2.86
C ASN A 254 -1.94 23.79 4.27
N SER A 255 -0.93 24.45 4.85
CA SER A 255 -0.41 24.15 6.18
C SER A 255 -1.35 24.47 7.34
N TYR A 256 -2.53 25.05 7.07
CA TYR A 256 -3.59 25.25 8.07
C TYR A 256 -4.61 24.09 8.07
N LYS A 257 -4.26 22.99 7.43
CA LYS A 257 -5.03 21.74 7.42
C LYS A 257 -4.26 20.69 8.20
N ASP A 258 -4.96 19.85 8.96
CA ASP A 258 -4.38 18.87 9.88
C ASP A 258 -3.44 17.86 9.19
N GLU A 259 -3.56 17.69 7.88
CA GLU A 259 -2.67 16.86 7.06
C GLU A 259 -1.24 17.40 6.93
N TYR A 260 -1.07 18.72 7.07
CA TYR A 260 0.18 19.42 6.86
C TYR A 260 0.57 20.21 8.10
N CYS A 261 1.84 20.52 8.22
CA CYS A 261 2.38 21.17 9.40
C CYS A 261 3.23 22.39 9.04
N ILE A 262 3.46 23.26 10.03
CA ILE A 262 4.26 24.48 9.93
C ILE A 262 5.59 24.25 10.68
N PRO A 263 6.72 24.14 9.97
CA PRO A 263 7.99 23.73 10.57
C PRO A 263 8.51 24.60 11.71
N GLN A 264 8.13 25.87 11.80
CA GLN A 264 8.59 26.75 12.87
C GLN A 264 7.73 26.67 14.14
N THR A 265 6.45 26.33 14.02
CA THR A 265 5.48 26.46 15.12
C THR A 265 4.96 25.12 15.63
N GLU A 266 5.00 24.08 14.80
CA GLU A 266 4.34 22.79 15.05
C GLU A 266 5.35 21.65 15.25
N GLN A 267 6.57 21.98 15.67
CA GLN A 267 7.56 20.97 16.05
C GLN A 267 7.19 20.30 17.37
N GLY A 268 7.19 18.97 17.37
CA GLY A 268 6.86 18.16 18.54
C GLY A 268 5.36 17.88 18.69
N GLN A 269 4.49 18.50 17.89
CA GLN A 269 3.05 18.22 17.96
C GLN A 269 2.73 16.78 17.57
N CYS A 270 1.53 16.34 17.92
CA CYS A 270 1.04 15.04 17.52
C CYS A 270 0.93 14.93 16.00
N ASP A 271 1.23 13.75 15.47
CA ASP A 271 0.92 13.49 14.07
C ASP A 271 -0.60 13.38 13.85
N PHE A 272 -1.03 13.44 12.59
CA PHE A 272 -2.43 13.35 12.20
C PHE A 272 -3.17 12.15 12.81
N HIS A 273 -2.48 11.01 13.01
CA HIS A 273 -3.10 9.80 13.56
C HIS A 273 -2.95 9.64 15.07
N HIS A 274 -2.37 10.64 15.75
CA HIS A 274 -2.15 10.67 17.18
C HIS A 274 -1.35 9.46 17.69
N ILE A 275 -0.42 8.91 16.90
CA ILE A 275 0.41 7.76 17.30
C ILE A 275 1.71 8.16 17.97
N GLY A 276 2.11 9.43 17.85
CA GLY A 276 3.31 9.92 18.50
C GLY A 276 3.50 11.42 18.36
N SER A 277 4.39 11.94 19.20
CA SER A 277 4.97 13.26 18.95
C SER A 277 5.82 13.20 17.68
N SER A 278 5.69 14.23 16.85
CA SER A 278 6.26 14.24 15.51
C SER A 278 7.23 15.40 15.30
N ASN A 279 8.01 15.31 14.23
CA ASN A 279 8.75 16.44 13.70
C ASN A 279 8.05 16.90 12.43
N CYS A 280 7.91 18.22 12.27
CA CYS A 280 7.35 18.79 11.08
C CYS A 280 8.44 18.94 10.01
N ILE A 281 8.41 18.09 8.98
CA ILE A 281 9.46 18.01 7.96
C ILE A 281 8.89 17.80 6.55
N ILE A 282 9.72 17.97 5.52
CA ILE A 282 9.40 17.52 4.17
C ILE A 282 9.73 16.04 4.07
N GLY A 283 8.71 15.19 3.94
CA GLY A 283 8.89 13.76 3.73
C GLY A 283 9.59 13.44 2.40
N GLN A 284 10.24 12.27 2.31
CA GLN A 284 11.01 11.86 1.12
C GLN A 284 10.19 11.87 -0.19
N PHE A 285 8.88 11.62 -0.10
CA PHE A 285 7.96 11.54 -1.24
C PHE A 285 6.98 12.72 -1.32
N ASN A 286 7.24 13.76 -0.52
CA ASN A 286 6.44 14.97 -0.50
C ASN A 286 7.02 16.00 -1.47
N GLU A 287 6.15 16.83 -2.03
CA GLU A 287 6.57 18.03 -2.74
C GLU A 287 7.28 19.00 -1.79
N SER A 288 8.17 19.84 -2.34
CA SER A 288 9.11 20.71 -1.59
C SER A 288 8.48 21.76 -0.64
N ARG A 289 7.15 21.90 -0.64
CA ARG A 289 6.39 22.78 0.27
C ARG A 289 5.30 22.06 1.05
N CYS A 290 5.28 20.74 1.02
CA CYS A 290 4.30 19.91 1.69
C CYS A 290 4.96 19.27 2.91
N HIS A 291 5.02 20.04 4.00
CA HIS A 291 5.53 19.55 5.27
C HIS A 291 4.45 18.71 5.95
N THR A 292 4.82 17.55 6.45
CA THR A 292 3.94 16.63 7.14
C THR A 292 4.57 16.21 8.47
N TYR A 293 3.74 15.76 9.39
CA TYR A 293 4.17 15.24 10.67
C TYR A 293 4.87 13.87 10.49
N GLN A 294 6.11 13.74 10.95
CA GLN A 294 6.85 12.47 10.97
C GLN A 294 7.17 12.03 12.40
N VAL A 295 6.70 10.85 12.78
CA VAL A 295 6.99 10.25 14.09
C VAL A 295 8.25 9.39 13.99
N SER A 296 9.19 9.61 14.90
CA SER A 296 10.36 8.74 15.05
C SER A 296 10.07 7.60 16.01
N LEU A 297 10.77 6.46 15.86
CA LEU A 297 10.55 5.25 16.68
C LEU A 297 10.55 5.51 18.20
N GLN A 298 11.35 6.47 18.66
CA GLN A 298 11.47 6.82 20.08
C GLN A 298 10.31 7.66 20.63
N LYS A 299 9.43 8.17 19.76
CA LYS A 299 8.31 9.06 20.11
C LYS A 299 6.94 8.41 19.95
N GLU A 300 6.91 7.12 19.60
CA GLU A 300 5.70 6.31 19.47
C GLU A 300 5.04 6.10 20.83
N CYS A 301 3.76 6.47 20.95
CA CYS A 301 2.98 6.33 22.18
C CYS A 301 2.72 4.87 22.57
N TRP A 302 2.63 3.97 21.58
CA TRP A 302 2.29 2.57 21.83
C TRP A 302 3.48 1.69 22.21
N ASN A 303 4.70 2.17 21.96
CA ASN A 303 5.91 1.41 22.21
C ASN A 303 6.37 1.60 23.65
N ILE A 304 6.01 0.64 24.51
CA ILE A 304 6.35 0.65 25.94
C ILE A 304 7.85 0.75 26.24
N LYS A 305 8.73 0.46 25.27
CA LYS A 305 10.19 0.62 25.46
C LYS A 305 10.58 2.10 25.54
N ASN A 306 9.80 2.99 24.93
CA ASN A 306 10.03 4.44 24.98
C ASN A 306 9.84 5.01 26.40
N MET A 307 9.12 4.29 27.27
CA MET A 307 8.95 4.64 28.68
C MET A 307 10.29 4.85 29.42
N GLN A 308 11.34 4.09 29.06
CA GLN A 308 12.65 4.25 29.70
C GLN A 308 13.34 5.55 29.32
N GLN A 309 13.11 6.06 28.11
CA GLN A 309 13.71 7.29 27.60
C GLN A 309 12.93 8.52 28.05
N SER A 310 11.67 8.35 28.43
CA SER A 310 10.75 9.40 28.82
C SER A 310 10.50 9.51 30.34
N LYS A 311 11.32 8.88 31.20
CA LYS A 311 11.13 8.86 32.67
C LYS A 311 10.84 10.22 33.29
N GLN A 312 11.63 11.24 32.92
CA GLN A 312 11.43 12.59 33.43
C GLN A 312 10.09 13.20 33.00
N LEU A 313 9.64 12.93 31.76
CA LEU A 313 8.35 13.39 31.27
C LEU A 313 7.19 12.65 31.94
N ILE A 314 7.36 11.36 32.24
CA ILE A 314 6.36 10.55 32.97
C ILE A 314 6.18 11.09 34.39
N GLU A 315 7.28 11.36 35.10
CA GLU A 315 7.25 11.84 36.48
C GLU A 315 6.67 13.26 36.60
N VAL A 316 6.95 14.14 35.63
CA VAL A 316 6.52 15.55 35.68
C VAL A 316 5.13 15.76 35.07
N TYR A 317 4.80 15.05 33.99
CA TYR A 317 3.61 15.31 33.19
C TYR A 317 2.62 14.14 33.13
N GLY A 318 2.94 13.00 33.76
CA GLY A 318 2.05 11.85 33.85
C GLY A 318 1.80 11.13 32.52
N ILE A 319 2.69 11.30 31.53
CA ILE A 319 2.52 10.66 30.22
C ILE A 319 2.58 9.13 30.34
N GLN A 320 1.81 8.42 29.53
CA GLN A 320 1.74 6.96 29.55
C GLN A 320 2.15 6.37 28.20
N TYR A 321 2.58 5.11 28.21
CA TYR A 321 2.85 4.34 26.99
C TYR A 321 2.17 2.99 27.13
N GLY A 322 1.47 2.56 26.08
CA GLY A 322 0.70 1.33 26.07
C GLY A 322 0.10 1.10 24.69
N VAL A 323 -0.27 -0.14 24.36
CA VAL A 323 -0.73 -0.50 23.00
C VAL A 323 -1.89 0.36 22.49
N ASP A 324 -2.67 0.95 23.39
CA ASP A 324 -3.81 1.83 23.09
C ASP A 324 -3.49 3.33 23.27
N SER A 325 -2.29 3.69 23.71
CA SER A 325 -1.93 5.08 24.02
C SER A 325 -1.84 5.96 22.77
N LYS A 326 -2.31 7.21 22.92
CA LYS A 326 -2.38 8.21 21.86
C LYS A 326 -1.75 9.53 22.28
N CYS A 327 -1.29 10.28 21.28
CA CYS A 327 -0.72 11.60 21.44
C CYS A 327 -1.82 12.66 21.47
N PHE A 328 -1.75 13.58 22.44
CA PHE A 328 -2.64 14.73 22.55
C PHE A 328 -1.84 16.02 22.66
N ASP A 329 -2.16 17.00 21.81
CA ASP A 329 -1.60 18.35 21.93
C ASP A 329 -2.21 19.04 23.16
N SER A 330 -1.38 19.79 23.89
CA SER A 330 -1.80 20.44 25.12
C SER A 330 -1.21 21.84 25.25
N SER A 331 -2.00 22.75 25.82
CA SER A 331 -1.56 24.09 26.18
C SER A 331 -0.82 24.14 27.52
N LEU A 332 -0.89 23.06 28.32
CA LEU A 332 -0.25 22.96 29.63
C LEU A 332 1.17 22.37 29.54
N VAL A 333 1.38 21.47 28.57
CA VAL A 333 2.65 20.79 28.29
C VAL A 333 2.73 20.61 26.78
N LYS A 334 3.90 20.79 26.16
CA LYS A 334 4.04 20.72 24.70
C LYS A 334 3.41 19.45 24.08
N ILE A 335 3.42 18.31 24.77
CA ILE A 335 2.77 17.03 24.38
C ILE A 335 2.23 16.32 25.64
N LEU A 336 1.03 15.75 25.56
CA LEU A 336 0.51 14.74 26.49
C LEU A 336 0.40 13.38 25.76
N ILE A 337 0.69 12.29 26.47
CA ILE A 337 0.42 10.93 25.98
C ILE A 337 -0.47 10.25 27.01
N MET A 338 -1.65 9.79 26.57
CA MET A 338 -2.61 9.09 27.42
C MET A 338 -2.83 7.68 26.88
#